data_AF-A4X088-F1
#
_entry.id   AF-A4X088-F1
#
_cell.length_a   1.000
_cell.length_b   1.000
_cell.length_c   1.000
_cell.angle_alpha   90.00
_cell.angle_beta   90.00
_cell.angle_gamma   90.00
#
_symmetry.space_group_name_H-M   'P 1'
#
loop_
_entity.id
_entity.type
_entity.pdbx_description
1 polymer ?
#
loop_
_entity_poly.entity_id
_entity_poly.type
_entity_poly.pdbx_seq_one_letter_code
_entity_poly.pdbx_strand_id
1 'polypeptide(L)'
;MIMEYKPPSAATRETRSTGLRPFGGWALEVACRLEEQSGIRLVAPLFAASDLRRAAAFLALAAWHLPGSRHQNLFHDLTPAEFANWLLREDPTEIAEVLDRTWRDPGKLALLGGEPLSCPTDYWPPSVDRDD
;
A
#
# COMPACT_ATOMS: atom_id res chain seq x y z
N MET A 1 -39.28 47.83 12.25
CA MET A 1 -39.98 46.54 12.27
C MET A 1 -39.23 45.62 11.30
N ILE A 2 -38.67 44.53 11.85
CA ILE A 2 -37.94 43.42 11.20
C ILE A 2 -36.80 43.76 10.23
N MET A 3 -35.58 43.84 10.77
CA MET A 3 -34.36 43.52 10.02
C MET A 3 -34.43 42.04 9.65
N GLU A 4 -34.43 41.75 8.35
CA GLU A 4 -34.34 40.39 7.83
C GLU A 4 -32.92 39.88 8.08
N TYR A 5 -32.73 39.18 9.19
CA TYR A 5 -31.47 38.51 9.51
C TYR A 5 -31.38 37.25 8.65
N LYS A 6 -30.71 37.35 7.50
CA LYS A 6 -30.36 36.21 6.66
C LYS A 6 -29.25 35.42 7.37
N PRO A 7 -29.51 34.21 7.89
CA PRO A 7 -28.45 33.41 8.50
C PRO A 7 -27.40 33.07 7.43
N PRO A 8 -26.09 33.07 7.77
CA PRO A 8 -25.09 32.54 6.87
C PRO A 8 -25.39 31.05 6.66
N SER A 9 -25.52 30.65 5.39
CA SER A 9 -25.65 29.26 4.98
C SER A 9 -24.40 28.47 5.37
N ALA A 10 -24.36 28.04 6.63
CA ALA A 10 -23.44 27.03 7.12
C ALA A 10 -23.92 25.68 6.61
N ALA A 11 -23.57 25.30 5.38
CA ALA A 11 -23.58 23.89 4.95
C ALA A 11 -22.96 23.71 3.56
N THR A 12 -21.67 24.03 3.42
CA THR A 12 -20.76 23.09 2.74
C THR A 12 -19.37 23.28 3.33
N ARG A 13 -19.23 22.91 4.62
CA ARG A 13 -18.04 22.14 4.94
C ARG A 13 -18.17 20.92 4.05
N GLU A 14 -17.48 20.93 2.91
CA GLU A 14 -16.87 19.70 2.47
C GLU A 14 -16.07 19.21 3.68
N THR A 15 -16.71 18.43 4.53
CA THR A 15 -16.10 17.22 5.02
C THR A 15 -15.56 16.55 3.77
N ARG A 16 -14.35 16.97 3.36
CA ARG A 16 -13.39 16.06 2.75
C ARG A 16 -13.56 14.84 3.60
N SER A 17 -14.16 13.83 3.01
CA SER A 17 -14.25 12.56 3.66
C SER A 17 -12.80 12.22 3.95
N THR A 18 -12.34 12.46 5.17
CA THR A 18 -11.28 11.72 5.85
C THR A 18 -11.81 10.31 6.09
N GLY A 19 -12.47 9.76 5.07
CA GLY A 19 -13.06 8.45 5.02
C GLY A 19 -11.89 7.52 4.94
N LEU A 20 -11.66 6.81 6.05
CA LEU A 20 -11.11 5.46 6.12
C LEU A 20 -10.47 5.05 4.79
N ARG A 21 -9.19 5.40 4.63
CA ARG A 21 -8.46 5.16 3.39
C ARG A 21 -8.50 3.66 3.08
N PRO A 22 -8.78 3.25 1.82
CA PRO A 22 -9.13 1.89 1.49
C PRO A 22 -7.88 0.99 1.48
N PHE A 23 -7.46 0.53 2.66
CA PHE A 23 -6.73 -0.74 2.76
C PHE A 23 -7.77 -1.85 2.56
N GLY A 24 -8.07 -2.17 1.30
CA GLY A 24 -9.14 -3.09 0.91
C GLY A 24 -8.78 -3.96 -0.28
N GLY A 25 -9.73 -4.79 -0.71
CA GLY A 25 -9.55 -5.71 -1.83
C GLY A 25 -8.46 -6.75 -1.59
N TRP A 26 -7.73 -7.11 -2.66
CA TRP A 26 -6.74 -8.18 -2.62
C TRP A 26 -5.64 -7.93 -1.58
N ALA A 27 -5.23 -6.67 -1.36
CA ALA A 27 -4.15 -6.35 -0.42
C ALA A 27 -4.55 -6.65 1.03
N LEU A 28 -5.81 -6.39 1.39
CA LEU A 28 -6.35 -6.75 2.70
C LEU A 28 -6.44 -8.27 2.86
N GLU A 29 -6.95 -8.98 1.85
CA GLU A 29 -7.05 -10.45 1.91
C GLU A 29 -5.68 -11.12 2.07
N VAL A 30 -4.68 -10.65 1.33
CA VAL A 30 -3.30 -11.16 1.44
C VAL A 30 -2.70 -10.83 2.80
N ALA A 31 -2.87 -9.60 3.29
CA ALA A 31 -2.36 -9.21 4.61
C ALA A 31 -3.00 -10.02 5.75
N CYS A 32 -4.32 -10.29 5.69
CA CYS A 32 -5.01 -11.16 6.64
C CYS A 32 -4.44 -12.58 6.62
N ARG A 33 -4.32 -13.19 5.43
CA ARG A 33 -3.76 -14.55 5.32
C ARG A 33 -2.33 -14.62 5.85
N LEU A 34 -1.53 -13.59 5.57
CA LEU A 34 -0.17 -13.49 6.06
C LEU A 34 -0.12 -13.34 7.58
N GLU A 35 -1.00 -12.54 8.17
CA GLU A 35 -1.17 -12.39 9.62
C GLU A 35 -1.60 -13.71 10.28
N GLU A 36 -2.52 -14.47 9.66
CA GLU A 36 -2.93 -15.79 10.14
C GLU A 36 -1.79 -16.82 10.08
N GLN A 37 -1.01 -16.82 9.00
CA GLN A 37 0.12 -17.76 8.82
C GLN A 37 1.32 -17.42 9.71
N SER A 38 1.57 -16.14 9.94
CA SER A 38 2.73 -15.66 10.71
C SER A 38 2.45 -15.51 12.20
N GLY A 39 1.19 -15.34 12.60
CA GLY A 39 0.80 -14.90 13.93
C GLY A 39 1.15 -13.44 14.24
N ILE A 40 1.56 -12.65 13.25
CA ILE A 40 2.02 -11.26 13.41
C ILE A 40 0.94 -10.30 12.90
N ARG A 41 0.58 -9.32 13.75
CA ARG A 41 -0.39 -8.29 13.37
C ARG A 41 0.16 -7.35 12.30
N LEU A 42 -0.46 -7.35 11.13
CA LEU A 42 -0.09 -6.55 9.96
C LEU A 42 -1.17 -5.55 9.58
N VAL A 43 -2.45 -5.97 9.59
CA VAL A 43 -3.53 -5.14 9.03
C VAL A 43 -3.70 -3.84 9.82
N ALA A 44 -3.80 -3.94 11.15
CA ALA A 44 -3.95 -2.77 12.02
C ALA A 44 -2.79 -1.75 11.90
N PRO A 45 -1.50 -2.14 12.01
CA PRO A 45 -0.41 -1.17 11.88
C PRO A 45 -0.31 -0.58 10.47
N LEU A 46 -0.57 -1.35 9.41
CA LEU A 46 -0.56 -0.84 8.04
C LEU A 46 -1.69 0.16 7.79
N PHE A 47 -2.87 -0.07 8.35
CA PHE A 47 -4.00 0.86 8.25
C PHE A 47 -3.64 2.23 8.84
N ALA A 48 -2.96 2.24 10.00
CA ALA A 48 -2.53 3.45 10.70
C ALA A 48 -1.24 4.07 10.14
N ALA A 49 -0.54 3.40 9.22
CA ALA A 49 0.76 3.84 8.73
C ALA A 49 0.69 5.08 7.81
N SER A 50 1.85 5.64 7.46
CA SER A 50 1.95 6.67 6.44
C SER A 50 1.63 6.12 5.05
N ASP A 51 1.30 7.00 4.10
CA ASP A 51 1.09 6.62 2.70
C ASP A 51 2.30 5.87 2.13
N LEU A 52 3.51 6.36 2.41
CA LEU A 52 4.75 5.74 1.97
C LEU A 52 4.87 4.28 2.44
N ARG A 53 4.56 4.03 3.71
CA ARG A 53 4.61 2.69 4.30
C ARG A 53 3.52 1.78 3.75
N ARG A 54 2.30 2.30 3.55
CA ARG A 54 1.21 1.55 2.92
C ARG A 54 1.59 1.16 1.49
N ALA A 55 2.14 2.09 0.71
CA ALA A 55 2.58 1.84 -0.65
C ALA A 55 3.63 0.74 -0.74
N ALA A 56 4.68 0.83 0.09
CA ALA A 56 5.70 -0.21 0.19
C ALA A 56 5.10 -1.55 0.61
N ALA A 57 4.13 -1.54 1.52
CA ALA A 57 3.44 -2.74 1.93
C ALA A 57 2.62 -3.37 0.80
N PHE A 58 1.91 -2.57 0.01
CA PHE A 58 1.17 -3.07 -1.15
C PHE A 58 2.11 -3.70 -2.18
N LEU A 59 3.24 -3.05 -2.48
CA LEU A 59 4.28 -3.61 -3.35
C LEU A 59 4.79 -4.97 -2.87
N ALA A 60 5.13 -5.06 -1.58
CA ALA A 60 5.63 -6.29 -1.00
C ALA A 60 4.56 -7.39 -0.97
N LEU A 61 3.33 -7.05 -0.57
CA LEU A 61 2.21 -8.00 -0.55
C LEU A 61 1.87 -8.51 -1.95
N ALA A 62 1.95 -7.65 -2.97
CA ALA A 62 1.81 -8.08 -4.35
C ALA A 62 2.87 -9.12 -4.70
N ALA A 63 4.13 -8.80 -4.41
CA ALA A 63 5.28 -9.64 -4.76
C ALA A 63 5.27 -10.97 -4.00
N TRP A 64 4.71 -11.01 -2.79
CA TRP A 64 4.48 -12.22 -2.01
C TRP A 64 3.29 -13.04 -2.53
N HIS A 65 2.19 -12.38 -2.91
CA HIS A 65 0.97 -13.06 -3.33
C HIS A 65 1.07 -13.69 -4.73
N LEU A 66 1.69 -12.96 -5.66
CA LEU A 66 1.92 -13.38 -7.04
C LEU A 66 3.40 -13.18 -7.37
N PRO A 67 4.28 -14.03 -6.83
CA PRO A 67 5.71 -13.91 -7.09
C PRO A 67 5.98 -14.27 -8.55
N GLY A 68 6.27 -13.24 -9.36
CA GLY A 68 6.88 -13.45 -10.67
C GLY A 68 8.25 -14.11 -10.52
N SER A 69 8.83 -14.58 -11.63
CA SER A 69 10.14 -15.25 -11.63
C SER A 69 11.24 -14.44 -10.93
N ARG A 70 11.13 -13.10 -10.95
CA ARG A 70 12.05 -12.17 -10.28
C ARG A 70 11.94 -12.20 -8.75
N HIS A 71 10.73 -12.34 -8.21
CA HIS A 71 10.47 -12.27 -6.76
C HIS A 71 10.46 -13.64 -6.09
N GLN A 72 10.26 -14.72 -6.86
CA GLN A 72 10.34 -16.09 -6.33
C GLN A 72 11.67 -16.33 -5.61
N ASN A 73 12.80 -16.00 -6.24
CA ASN A 73 14.12 -16.18 -5.61
C ASN A 73 14.33 -15.28 -4.38
N LEU A 74 13.63 -14.15 -4.30
CA LEU A 74 13.79 -13.20 -3.20
C LEU A 74 13.06 -13.65 -1.93
N PHE A 75 11.95 -14.38 -2.10
CA PHE A 75 11.10 -14.82 -0.99
C PHE A 75 11.10 -16.34 -0.76
N HIS A 76 11.76 -17.11 -1.62
CA HIS A 76 11.76 -18.58 -1.56
C HIS A 76 12.15 -19.13 -0.18
N ASP A 77 13.14 -18.52 0.47
CA ASP A 77 13.66 -18.96 1.77
C ASP A 77 13.03 -18.23 2.96
N LEU A 78 12.13 -17.28 2.73
CA LEU A 78 11.50 -16.50 3.80
C LEU A 78 10.21 -17.17 4.28
N THR A 79 10.13 -17.41 5.58
CA THR A 79 8.87 -17.82 6.20
C THR A 79 7.87 -16.65 6.20
N PRO A 80 6.56 -16.93 6.30
CA PRO A 80 5.54 -15.88 6.44
C PRO A 80 5.83 -14.91 7.59
N ALA A 81 6.40 -15.40 8.69
CA ALA A 81 6.74 -14.58 9.86
C ALA A 81 7.97 -13.69 9.62
N GLU A 82 8.97 -14.17 8.90
CA GLU A 82 10.13 -13.34 8.52
C GLU A 82 9.73 -12.25 7.54
N PHE A 83 8.91 -12.59 6.54
CA PHE A 83 8.38 -11.62 5.59
C PHE A 83 7.52 -10.55 6.28
N ALA A 84 6.62 -10.95 7.19
CA ALA A 84 5.79 -10.03 7.96
C ALA A 84 6.63 -9.10 8.87
N ASN A 85 7.65 -9.64 9.55
CA ASN A 85 8.56 -8.83 10.36
C ASN A 85 9.39 -7.87 9.52
N TRP A 86 9.89 -8.32 8.38
CA TRP A 86 10.63 -7.48 7.43
C TRP A 86 9.77 -6.30 6.98
N LEU A 87 8.52 -6.58 6.56
CA LEU A 87 7.55 -5.55 6.16
C LEU A 87 7.28 -4.49 7.24
N LEU A 88 7.31 -4.90 8.52
CA LEU A 88 7.07 -4.02 9.67
C LEU A 88 8.33 -3.32 10.21
N ARG A 89 9.53 -3.69 9.77
CA ARG A 89 10.79 -3.14 10.32
C ARG A 89 11.59 -2.37 9.29
N GLU A 90 11.61 -2.85 8.06
CA GLU A 90 12.42 -2.29 6.98
C GLU A 90 11.93 -0.89 6.59
N ASP A 91 12.84 -0.05 6.09
CA ASP A 91 12.45 1.24 5.55
C ASP A 91 11.56 1.06 4.31
N PRO A 92 10.45 1.80 4.16
CA PRO A 92 9.56 1.63 3.01
C PRO A 92 10.22 1.91 1.65
N THR A 93 11.23 2.78 1.61
CA THR A 93 12.01 3.08 0.39
C THR A 93 12.94 1.92 0.07
N GLU A 94 13.57 1.32 1.07
CA GLU A 94 14.43 0.13 0.92
C GLU A 94 13.60 -1.08 0.47
N ILE A 95 12.41 -1.30 1.07
CA ILE A 95 11.44 -2.31 0.61
C ILE A 95 11.16 -2.11 -0.89
N ALA A 96 10.82 -0.88 -1.27
CA ALA A 96 10.51 -0.58 -2.66
C ALA A 96 11.71 -0.78 -3.59
N GLU A 97 12.91 -0.36 -3.19
CA GLU A 97 14.14 -0.52 -3.97
C GLU A 97 14.54 -1.98 -4.18
N VAL A 98 14.39 -2.82 -3.14
CA VAL A 98 14.63 -4.28 -3.21
C VAL A 98 13.69 -4.94 -4.23
N LEU A 99 12.43 -4.52 -4.26
CA LEU A 99 11.41 -5.12 -5.13
C LEU A 99 11.47 -4.60 -6.56
N ASP A 100 11.57 -3.28 -6.73
CA ASP A 100 11.79 -2.62 -8.01
C ASP A 100 12.32 -1.18 -7.86
N ARG A 101 13.49 -0.91 -8.45
CA ARG A 101 14.15 0.41 -8.43
C ARG A 101 13.30 1.55 -9.00
N THR A 102 12.26 1.27 -9.78
CA THR A 102 11.31 2.26 -10.31
C THR A 102 10.53 2.98 -9.21
N TRP A 103 10.44 2.35 -8.03
CA TRP A 103 9.74 2.86 -6.85
C TRP A 103 10.68 3.47 -5.79
N ARG A 104 11.96 3.66 -6.13
CA ARG A 104 12.95 4.30 -5.25
C ARG A 104 12.59 5.74 -4.90
N ASP A 105 11.86 6.43 -5.78
CA ASP A 105 11.39 7.79 -5.49
C ASP A 105 10.25 7.75 -4.46
N PRO A 106 10.45 8.31 -3.23
CA PRO A 106 9.48 8.21 -2.16
C PRO A 106 8.22 9.02 -2.46
N GLY A 107 8.31 10.09 -3.28
CA GLY A 107 7.17 10.88 -3.70
C GLY A 107 6.23 10.07 -4.58
N LYS A 108 6.77 9.43 -5.61
CA LYS A 108 6.06 8.53 -6.52
C LYS A 108 5.51 7.32 -5.79
N LEU A 109 6.28 6.75 -4.86
CA LEU A 109 5.84 5.61 -4.04
C LEU A 109 4.64 6.00 -3.17
N ALA A 110 4.71 7.12 -2.45
CA ALA A 110 3.63 7.57 -1.57
C ALA A 110 2.29 7.80 -2.30
N LEU A 111 2.30 8.08 -3.61
CA LEU A 111 1.06 8.18 -4.40
C LEU A 111 0.24 6.89 -4.40
N LEU A 112 0.91 5.72 -4.31
CA LEU A 112 0.25 4.41 -4.20
C LEU A 112 -0.26 4.12 -2.80
N GLY A 113 0.10 4.94 -1.81
CA GLY A 113 -0.24 4.74 -0.40
C GLY A 113 -1.69 5.03 -0.08
N GLY A 114 -2.37 5.77 -0.95
CA GLY A 114 -3.78 6.13 -0.82
C GLY A 114 -4.72 4.96 -1.13
N GLU A 115 -4.37 4.15 -2.13
CA GLU A 115 -5.15 2.99 -2.58
C GLU A 115 -4.22 2.02 -3.33
N PRO A 116 -4.30 0.70 -3.04
CA PRO A 116 -3.55 -0.27 -3.83
C PRO A 116 -4.07 -0.33 -5.27
N LEU A 117 -3.18 -0.58 -6.23
CA LEU A 117 -3.58 -0.87 -7.61
C LEU A 117 -4.58 -2.04 -7.66
N SER A 118 -5.49 -2.01 -8.63
CA SER A 118 -6.59 -2.98 -8.72
C SER A 118 -6.10 -4.42 -8.87
N CYS A 119 -4.97 -4.65 -9.57
CA CYS A 119 -4.33 -5.96 -9.66
C CYS A 119 -2.90 -5.92 -9.08
N PRO A 120 -2.45 -6.99 -8.39
CA PRO A 120 -1.07 -7.09 -7.91
C PRO A 120 -0.03 -7.00 -9.03
N THR A 121 -0.37 -7.49 -10.23
CA THR A 121 0.53 -7.48 -11.38
C THR A 121 0.80 -6.09 -11.95
N ASP A 122 -0.06 -5.10 -11.67
CA ASP A 122 0.09 -3.74 -12.20
C ASP A 122 1.28 -2.99 -11.59
N TYR A 123 1.84 -3.50 -10.48
CA TYR A 123 3.05 -2.94 -9.87
C TYR A 123 4.33 -3.23 -10.68
N TRP A 124 4.26 -4.21 -11.58
CA TRP A 124 5.34 -4.57 -12.50
C TRP A 124 4.81 -4.46 -13.92
N PRO A 125 4.61 -3.22 -14.44
CA PRO A 125 4.25 -3.06 -15.83
C PRO A 125 5.24 -3.86 -16.68
N PRO A 126 4.77 -4.55 -17.74
CA PRO A 126 5.66 -5.27 -18.62
C PRO A 126 6.78 -4.30 -19.00
N SER A 127 8.03 -4.72 -18.77
CA SER A 127 9.17 -3.95 -19.25
C SER A 127 8.85 -3.65 -20.70
N VAL A 128 8.58 -2.38 -21.02
CA VAL A 128 8.52 -1.96 -22.41
C VAL A 128 9.93 -2.23 -22.87
N ASP A 129 10.09 -3.38 -23.51
CA ASP A 129 11.20 -3.70 -24.35
C ASP A 129 11.22 -2.57 -25.38
N ARG A 130 12.05 -1.58 -25.07
CA ARG A 130 12.39 -0.52 -26.00
C ARG A 130 13.39 -1.20 -26.93
N ASP A 131 12.83 -1.92 -27.89
CA ASP A 131 13.50 -2.43 -29.08
C ASP A 131 14.35 -1.27 -29.64
N ASP A 132 15.67 -1.48 -29.67
CA ASP A 132 16.71 -0.56 -30.17
C ASP A 132 16.73 -0.54 -31.70
#